data_AF-A0A5C8RZL2-F1
#
_entry.id   AF-A0A5C8RZL2-F1
#
_cell.length_a   1.000
_cell.length_b   1.000
_cell.length_c   1.000
_cell.angle_alpha   90.00
_cell.angle_beta   90.00
_cell.angle_gamma   90.00
#
_symmetry.space_group_name_H-M   'P 1'
#
loop_
_entity.id
_entity.type
_entity.pdbx_description
1 polymer ?
#
loop_
_entity_poly.entity_id
_entity_poly.type
_entity_poly.pdbx_seq_one_letter_code
_entity_poly.pdbx_strand_id
1 'polypeptide(L)' 'MLTEPEYDRLPGILRRIVDADRALVAVRRTIAASVLSIDVARGARRELTHRRALSAEAERLYGHRLAGAGPASA' A
#
# COMPACT_ATOMS: atom_id res chain seq x y z
N MET A 1 -8.24 18.70 11.90
CA MET A 1 -8.00 19.41 10.62
C MET A 1 -6.56 19.15 10.24
N LEU A 2 -6.30 18.75 9.00
CA LEU A 2 -4.95 18.58 8.45
C LEU A 2 -4.23 19.94 8.45
N THR A 3 -2.95 19.95 8.81
CA THR A 3 -2.07 21.11 8.61
C THR A 3 -1.67 21.18 7.12
N GLU A 4 -1.46 22.39 6.56
CA GLU A 4 -0.96 22.58 5.18
C GLU A 4 0.19 21.62 4.78
N PRO A 5 1.23 21.41 5.60
CA PRO A 5 2.32 20.48 5.25
C PRO A 5 1.92 18.99 5.23
N GLU A 6 0.83 18.59 5.89
CA GLU A 6 0.31 17.22 5.81
C GLU A 6 -0.52 17.01 4.53
N TYR A 7 -1.20 18.05 4.06
CA TYR A 7 -1.97 18.03 2.81
C TYR A 7 -1.05 17.84 1.60
N ASP A 8 0.11 18.52 1.60
CA ASP A 8 1.08 18.47 0.50
C ASP A 8 1.77 17.10 0.34
N ARG A 9 1.84 16.30 1.42
CA ARG A 9 2.49 14.98 1.40
C ARG A 9 1.59 13.88 0.83
N LEU A 10 0.27 14.09 0.90
CA LEU A 10 -0.72 13.07 0.57
C LEU A 10 -0.66 12.61 -0.90
N PRO A 11 -0.55 13.50 -1.90
CA PRO A 11 -0.40 13.06 -3.31
C PRO A 11 0.81 12.14 -3.51
N GLY A 12 1.91 12.40 -2.80
CA GLY A 12 3.11 11.59 -2.85
C GLY A 12 2.90 10.17 -2.29
N ILE A 13 2.19 10.06 -1.16
CA ILE A 13 1.90 8.76 -0.54
C ILE A 13 0.93 7.95 -1.40
N LEU A 14 -0.14 8.57 -1.90
CA LEU A 14 -1.10 7.90 -2.79
C LEU A 14 -0.42 7.40 -4.08
N ARG A 15 0.50 8.18 -4.66
CA ARG A 15 1.27 7.75 -5.83
C ARG A 15 2.13 6.52 -5.52
N ARG A 16 2.80 6.50 -4.37
CA ARG A 16 3.59 5.33 -3.93
C ARG A 16 2.72 4.09 -3.69
N ILE A 17 1.49 4.25 -3.17
CA ILE A 17 0.54 3.14 -3.03
C ILE A 17 0.21 2.55 -4.41
N VAL A 18 -0.09 3.39 -5.40
CA VAL A 18 -0.39 2.95 -6.77
C VAL A 18 0.81 2.24 -7.40
N ASP A 19 2.03 2.74 -7.20
CA ASP A 19 3.24 2.11 -7.72
C ASP A 19 3.49 0.74 -7.07
N ALA A 20 3.28 0.62 -5.75
CA ALA A 20 3.35 -0.67 -5.05
C ALA A 20 2.29 -1.67 -5.53
N ASP A 21 1.06 -1.21 -5.78
CA ASP A 21 -0.02 -2.03 -6.32
C ASP A 21 0.33 -2.52 -7.74
N ARG A 22 0.96 -1.69 -8.58
CA ARG A 22 1.45 -2.10 -9.92
C ARG A 22 2.52 -3.19 -9.84
N ALA A 23 3.47 -3.05 -8.91
CA ALA A 23 4.50 -4.06 -8.67
C ALA A 23 3.86 -5.40 -8.22
N LEU A 24 2.88 -5.36 -7.31
CA LEU A 24 2.15 -6.54 -6.86
C LEU A 24 1.35 -7.20 -7.99
N VAL A 25 0.73 -6.42 -8.89
CA VAL A 25 0.02 -6.94 -10.07
C VAL A 25 0.95 -7.72 -10.99
N ALA A 26 2.17 -7.21 -11.22
CA ALA A 26 3.17 -7.91 -12.05
C ALA A 26 3.53 -9.29 -11.47
N VAL A 27 3.64 -9.39 -10.15
CA VAL A 27 3.98 -10.65 -9.47
C VAL A 27 2.77 -11.59 -9.33
N ARG A 28 1.55 -11.06 -9.37
CA ARG A 28 0.29 -11.82 -9.22
C ARG A 28 0.13 -12.92 -10.27
N ARG A 29 0.54 -12.68 -11.52
CA ARG A 29 0.53 -13.70 -12.59
C ARG A 29 1.52 -14.82 -12.30
N THR A 30 2.67 -14.49 -11.70
CA THR A 30 3.70 -15.46 -11.32
C THR A 30 3.26 -16.31 -10.12
N ILE A 31 2.57 -15.71 -9.14
CA ILE A 31 2.03 -16.43 -7.97
C ILE A 31 0.91 -17.42 -8.37
N ALA A 32 0.17 -17.14 -9.45
CA ALA A 32 -0.85 -18.05 -9.97
C ALA A 32 -0.26 -19.33 -10.58
N ALA A 33 1.06 -19.41 -10.78
CA ALA A 33 1.72 -20.63 -11.22
C ALA A 33 1.78 -21.67 -10.08
N SER A 34 1.64 -22.95 -10.43
CA SER A 34 1.65 -24.07 -9.48
C SER A 34 2.97 -24.24 -8.72
N VAL A 35 4.08 -23.72 -9.27
CA VAL A 35 5.40 -23.71 -8.65
C VAL A 35 5.97 -22.29 -8.75
N LEU A 36 6.26 -21.70 -7.59
CA LEU A 36 6.77 -20.33 -7.46
C LEU A 36 8.17 -20.34 -6.85
N SER A 37 9.09 -19.57 -7.42
CA SER A 37 10.42 -19.37 -6.83
C SER A 37 10.32 -18.66 -5.48
N ILE A 38 11.12 -19.12 -4.50
CA ILE A 38 11.15 -18.55 -3.15
C ILE A 38 11.55 -17.06 -3.15
N ASP A 39 12.38 -16.63 -4.08
CA ASP A 39 12.81 -15.23 -4.20
C ASP A 39 11.66 -14.34 -4.68
N VAL A 40 10.85 -14.83 -5.61
CA VAL A 40 9.64 -14.14 -6.09
C VAL A 40 8.63 -14.03 -4.95
N ALA A 41 8.42 -15.10 -4.18
CA ALA A 41 7.53 -15.09 -3.02
C ALA A 41 8.01 -14.09 -1.95
N ARG A 42 9.32 -14.05 -1.67
CA ARG A 42 9.93 -13.12 -0.71
C ARG A 42 9.80 -11.67 -1.18
N GLY A 43 10.03 -11.40 -2.47
CA GLY A 43 9.82 -10.09 -3.08
C GLY A 43 8.37 -9.61 -2.95
N ALA A 44 7.40 -10.45 -3.33
CA ALA A 44 5.98 -10.14 -3.20
C ALA A 44 5.57 -9.81 -1.76
N ARG A 45 6.09 -10.56 -0.78
CA ARG A 45 5.80 -10.33 0.63
C ARG A 45 6.35 -9.00 1.14
N ARG A 46 7.56 -8.60 0.70
CA ARG A 46 8.13 -7.28 1.01
C ARG A 46 7.27 -6.17 0.44
N GLU A 47 6.86 -6.29 -0.82
CA GLU A 47 6.03 -5.28 -1.48
C GLU A 47 4.66 -5.13 -0.82
N LEU A 48 4.01 -6.26 -0.47
CA LEU A 48 2.75 -6.24 0.27
C LEU A 48 2.87 -5.56 1.63
N THR A 49 4.00 -5.79 2.32
CA THR A 49 4.27 -5.17 3.62
C THR A 49 4.47 -3.67 3.47
N HIS A 50 5.24 -3.23 2.46
CA HIS A 50 5.46 -1.83 2.15
C HIS A 50 4.15 -1.11 1.81
N ARG A 51 3.32 -1.70 0.93
CA ARG A 51 2.00 -1.17 0.57
C ARG A 51 1.08 -0.99 1.78
N ARG A 52 1.05 -1.96 2.70
CA ARG A 52 0.28 -1.87 3.95
C ARG A 52 0.77 -0.72 4.85
N ALA A 53 2.09 -0.52 4.94
CA ALA A 53 2.66 0.59 5.70
C ALA A 53 2.26 1.95 5.12
N LEU A 54 2.33 2.11 3.79
CA LEU A 54 1.88 3.33 3.11
C LEU A 54 0.38 3.58 3.29
N SER A 55 -0.44 2.53 3.27
CA SER A 55 -1.88 2.64 3.55
C SER A 55 -2.13 3.14 4.97
N ALA A 56 -1.46 2.56 5.97
CA ALA A 56 -1.58 3.00 7.36
C ALA A 56 -1.06 4.43 7.58
N GLU A 57 -0.02 4.85 6.86
CA GLU A 57 0.46 6.23 6.88
C GLU A 57 -0.58 7.21 6.32
N ALA A 58 -1.17 6.89 5.17
CA ALA A 58 -2.22 7.71 4.58
C ALA A 58 -3.50 7.70 5.43
N GLU A 59 -3.89 6.58 6.05
CA GLU A 59 -5.03 6.52 6.97
C GLU A 59 -4.83 7.37 8.22
N ARG A 60 -3.60 7.41 8.78
CA ARG A 60 -3.27 8.31 9.90
C ARG A 60 -3.33 9.79 9.50
N LEU A 61 -2.86 10.13 8.30
CA LEU A 61 -2.97 11.48 7.77
C LEU A 61 -4.43 11.88 7.52
N TYR A 62 -5.26 10.99 6.98
CA TYR A 62 -6.64 11.30 6.63
C TYR A 62 -7.62 11.22 7.80
N GLY A 63 -7.27 10.49 8.87
CA GLY A 63 -8.19 10.16 9.98
C GLY A 63 -9.28 9.15 9.61
N HIS A 64 -9.29 8.63 8.38
CA HIS A 64 -10.28 7.70 7.84
C HIS A 64 -9.61 6.52 7.14
N ARG A 65 -10.28 5.36 7.12
CA ARG A 65 -9.80 4.17 6.39
C ARG A 65 -9.86 4.41 4.89
N LEU A 66 -8.84 3.92 4.19
CA LEU A 66 -8.80 3.97 2.73
C LEU A 66 -9.55 2.81 2.08
N ALA A 67 -9.71 1.70 2.81
CA ALA A 67 -10.31 0.46 2.32
C ALA A 67 -11.68 0.13 2.95
N GLY A 68 -12.38 1.11 3.53
CA GLY A 68 -13.72 0.91 4.11
C GLY A 68 -14.35 2.21 4.61
N ALA A 69 -15.66 2.19 4.81
CA ALA A 69 -16.38 3.31 5.41
C ALA A 69 -16.15 3.32 6.94
N GLY A 70 -15.23 4.16 7.43
CA GLY A 70 -15.03 4.35 8.87
C GLY A 70 -13.76 5.12 9.23
N PRO A 71 -13.65 5.62 10.48
CA PRO A 71 -12.43 6.25 11.00
C PRO A 71 -11.26 5.24 11.06
N ALA A 72 -10.04 5.74 10.88
CA ALA A 72 -8.82 4.93 10.92
C ALA A 72 -8.49 4.41 12.34
N SER A 73 -9.10 5.00 13.36
CA SER A 73 -8.91 4.68 14.78
C SER A 73 -9.91 3.61 15.26
N ALA A 74 -9.37 2.43 15.56
CA ALA A 74 -9.85 1.52 16.60
C ALA A 74 -8.63 1.00 17.36
#